data_AF-A0AAV4FCB3-F1
#
_entry.id   AF-A0AAV4FCB3-F1
#
_cell.length_a   1.000
_cell.length_b   1.000
_cell.length_c   1.000
_cell.angle_alpha   90.00
_cell.angle_beta   90.00
_cell.angle_gamma   90.00
#
_symmetry.space_group_name_H-M   'P 1'
#
loop_
_entity.id
_entity.type
_entity.pdbx_description
1 polymer ?
#
loop_
_entity_poly.entity_id
_entity_poly.type
_entity_poly.pdbx_seq_one_letter_code
_entity_poly.pdbx_strand_id
1 'polypeptide(L)'
;MLIPDRDNRGVTSTLYVSRTGTVGTLALTLDISHPFRGDLRVVLMSPTGNRYLIKEESASEAGANLQGTWNIFAPNENAQGVWKLQVSDLYYRDSGRINAWKLTFQ
;
A
#
# COMPACT_ATOMS: atom_id res chain seq x y z
N MET A 1 9.37 -6.24 4.82
CA MET A 1 9.15 -7.27 3.78
C MET A 1 9.84 -6.80 2.50
N LEU A 2 10.68 -7.62 1.86
CA LEU A 2 11.44 -7.19 0.67
C LEU A 2 10.52 -6.98 -0.53
N ILE A 3 10.78 -5.95 -1.32
CA ILE A 3 10.12 -5.64 -2.59
C ILE A 3 11.08 -6.10 -3.70
N PRO A 4 10.72 -7.10 -4.52
CA PRO A 4 11.54 -7.53 -5.65
C PRO A 4 11.64 -6.45 -6.72
N ASP A 5 12.86 -6.25 -7.26
CA ASP A 5 13.15 -5.37 -8.40
C ASP A 5 12.42 -5.88 -9.66
N ARG A 6 11.78 -4.95 -10.39
CA ARG A 6 11.04 -5.22 -11.65
C ARG A 6 10.12 -6.44 -11.64
N ASP A 7 9.38 -6.66 -10.55
CA ASP A 7 8.34 -7.68 -10.51
C ASP A 7 6.97 -7.02 -10.34
N ASN A 8 6.15 -7.11 -11.38
CA ASN A 8 4.79 -6.57 -11.34
C ASN A 8 3.89 -7.26 -10.30
N ARG A 9 4.22 -8.50 -9.89
CA ARG A 9 3.54 -9.20 -8.79
C ARG A 9 3.87 -8.56 -7.44
N GLY A 10 5.05 -7.96 -7.33
CA GLY A 10 5.54 -7.28 -6.14
C GLY A 10 5.52 -8.17 -4.91
N VAL A 11 5.23 -7.55 -3.77
CA VAL A 11 5.11 -8.23 -2.48
C VAL A 11 3.82 -7.83 -1.78
N THR A 12 3.21 -8.76 -1.05
CA THR A 12 1.95 -8.54 -0.33
C THR A 12 2.15 -8.71 1.18
N SER A 13 1.89 -7.65 1.94
CA SER A 13 1.79 -7.69 3.40
C SER A 13 0.33 -7.75 3.82
N THR A 14 -0.01 -8.64 4.76
CA THR A 14 -1.38 -8.80 5.26
C THR A 14 -1.53 -8.21 6.65
N LEU A 15 -2.69 -7.62 6.95
CA LEU A 15 -3.08 -7.12 8.26
C LEU A 15 -4.48 -7.61 8.58
N TYR A 16 -4.64 -8.40 9.65
CA TYR A 16 -5.96 -8.74 10.15
C TYR A 16 -6.50 -7.61 11.05
N VAL A 17 -7.69 -7.13 10.73
CA VAL A 17 -8.40 -6.10 11.49
C VAL A 17 -9.60 -6.75 12.19
N SER A 18 -9.67 -6.60 13.51
CA SER A 18 -10.78 -7.08 14.34
C SER A 18 -11.92 -6.06 14.52
N ARG A 19 -11.71 -4.79 14.15
CA ARG A 19 -12.73 -3.73 14.20
C ARG A 19 -13.91 -4.12 13.33
N THR A 20 -15.10 -4.18 13.93
CA THR A 20 -16.37 -4.43 13.24
C THR A 20 -16.99 -3.14 12.70
N GLY A 21 -17.91 -3.27 11.75
CA GLY A 21 -18.67 -2.15 11.19
C GLY A 21 -18.20 -1.75 9.80
N THR A 22 -18.87 -0.74 9.24
CA THR A 22 -18.57 -0.23 7.89
C THR A 22 -17.51 0.86 7.93
N VAL A 23 -16.71 0.93 6.87
CA VAL A 23 -15.80 2.04 6.60
C VAL A 23 -16.54 3.11 5.79
N GLY A 24 -16.30 4.38 6.10
CA GLY A 24 -16.58 5.50 5.21
C GLY A 24 -15.27 5.96 4.57
N THR A 25 -14.40 6.53 5.39
CA THR A 25 -13.03 6.90 5.03
C THR A 25 -12.07 6.24 6.02
N LEU A 26 -10.89 5.86 5.54
CA LEU A 26 -9.79 5.42 6.38
C LEU A 26 -8.49 6.11 5.95
N ALA A 27 -7.53 6.19 6.86
CA ALA A 27 -6.19 6.68 6.58
C ALA A 27 -5.20 5.51 6.52
N LEU A 28 -4.45 5.40 5.43
CA LEU A 28 -3.32 4.47 5.26
C LEU A 28 -2.02 5.22 5.47
N THR A 29 -1.28 4.88 6.52
CA THR A 29 0.08 5.39 6.75
C THR A 29 1.09 4.37 6.25
N LEU A 30 2.04 4.80 5.41
CA LEU A 30 3.09 3.95 4.85
C LEU A 30 4.46 4.38 5.38
N ASP A 31 5.30 3.38 5.63
CA ASP A 31 6.74 3.52 5.78
C ASP A 31 7.44 2.45 4.93
N ILE A 32 7.93 2.88 3.76
CA ILE A 32 8.59 2.03 2.78
C ILE A 32 9.94 2.64 2.43
N SER A 33 11.00 1.85 2.60
CA SER A 33 12.33 2.20 2.12
C SER A 33 12.48 1.80 0.65
N HIS A 34 12.87 2.74 -0.20
CA HIS A 34 13.17 2.50 -1.61
C HIS A 34 14.13 3.58 -2.12
N PRO A 35 15.15 3.25 -2.94
CA PRO A 35 16.05 4.25 -3.50
C PRO A 35 15.33 5.28 -4.39
N PHE A 36 14.32 4.84 -5.16
CA PHE A 36 13.54 5.68 -6.05
C PHE A 36 12.05 5.40 -5.90
N ARG A 37 11.32 6.23 -5.16
CA ARG A 37 9.90 5.98 -4.85
C ARG A 37 8.99 6.03 -6.08
N GLY A 38 9.44 6.67 -7.16
CA GLY A 38 8.75 6.72 -8.43
C GLY A 38 8.51 5.34 -9.04
N ASP A 39 9.32 4.35 -8.70
CA ASP A 39 9.19 3.01 -9.29
C ASP A 39 8.04 2.19 -8.70
N LEU A 40 7.54 2.63 -7.54
CA LEU A 40 6.58 1.87 -6.76
C LEU A 40 5.14 2.10 -7.22
N ARG A 41 4.44 0.99 -7.46
CA ARG A 41 2.97 0.92 -7.46
C ARG A 41 2.48 0.38 -6.12
N VAL A 42 1.49 1.03 -5.52
CA VAL A 42 0.93 0.63 -4.22
C VAL A 42 -0.58 0.46 -4.30
N VAL A 43 -1.05 -0.73 -3.93
CA VAL A 43 -2.47 -1.09 -3.93
C VAL A 43 -2.86 -1.61 -2.54
N LEU A 44 -3.91 -1.03 -1.95
CA LEU A 44 -4.58 -1.57 -0.77
C LEU A 44 -5.76 -2.43 -1.20
N MET A 45 -5.90 -3.62 -0.63
CA MET A 45 -7.05 -4.50 -0.86
C MET A 45 -7.84 -4.68 0.44
N SER A 46 -9.16 -4.54 0.36
CA SER A 46 -10.06 -4.72 1.50
C SER A 46 -10.41 -6.20 1.74
N PRO A 47 -11.02 -6.52 2.89
CA PRO A 47 -11.50 -7.87 3.19
C PRO A 47 -12.55 -8.39 2.21
N THR A 48 -13.34 -7.50 1.59
CA THR A 48 -14.35 -7.90 0.58
C THR A 48 -13.78 -8.01 -0.83
N GLY A 49 -12.50 -7.69 -1.03
CA GLY A 49 -11.80 -7.82 -2.31
C GLY A 49 -11.74 -6.53 -3.14
N ASN A 50 -12.26 -5.41 -2.65
CA ASN A 50 -12.07 -4.12 -3.32
C ASN A 50 -10.59 -3.72 -3.33
N ARG A 51 -10.16 -3.07 -4.41
CA ARG A 51 -8.78 -2.61 -4.62
C ARG A 51 -8.74 -1.10 -4.74
N TYR A 52 -7.87 -0.47 -3.97
CA TYR A 52 -7.64 0.97 -3.94
C TYR A 52 -6.21 1.24 -4.41
N LEU A 53 -6.07 1.90 -5.56
CA LEU A 53 -4.79 2.38 -6.04
C LEU A 53 -4.38 3.60 -5.21
N ILE A 54 -3.30 3.46 -4.44
CA ILE A 54 -2.81 4.50 -3.54
C ILE A 54 -1.79 5.39 -4.25
N LYS A 55 -0.94 4.74 -5.04
CA LYS A 55 0.10 5.37 -5.83
C LYS A 55 0.32 4.56 -7.10
N GLU A 56 0.44 5.27 -8.21
CA GLU A 56 0.95 4.73 -9.46
C GLU A 56 2.45 4.99 -9.60
N GLU A 57 3.13 4.12 -10.34
CA GLU A 57 4.51 4.35 -10.72
C GLU A 57 4.64 5.60 -11.61
N SER A 58 5.74 6.32 -11.48
CA SER A 58 6.05 7.49 -12.29
C SER A 58 7.56 7.71 -12.36
N ALA A 59 8.12 7.58 -13.55
CA ALA A 59 9.54 7.82 -13.80
C ALA A 59 9.99 9.27 -13.50
N SER A 60 9.05 10.21 -13.40
CA SER A 60 9.35 11.61 -13.04
C SER A 60 9.31 11.87 -11.54
N GLU A 61 8.82 10.94 -10.72
CA GLU A 61 8.75 11.11 -9.27
C GLU A 61 10.05 10.68 -8.59
N ALA A 62 11.05 11.57 -8.67
CA ALA A 62 12.35 11.32 -8.10
C ALA A 62 12.39 11.36 -6.56
N GLY A 63 13.32 10.59 -5.99
CA GLY A 63 13.72 10.65 -4.59
C GLY A 63 13.42 9.36 -3.81
N ALA A 64 14.06 9.23 -2.66
CA ALA A 64 14.00 8.03 -1.85
C ALA A 64 12.75 7.97 -0.96
N ASN A 65 12.40 6.75 -0.57
CA ASN A 65 11.38 6.35 0.40
C ASN A 65 9.96 6.80 0.05
N LEU A 66 8.99 5.96 0.41
CA LEU A 66 7.58 6.33 0.35
C LEU A 66 7.03 6.34 1.78
N GLN A 67 6.99 7.54 2.35
CA GLN A 67 6.52 7.81 3.69
C GLN A 67 5.42 8.86 3.64
N GLY A 68 4.27 8.56 4.23
CA GLY A 68 3.13 9.46 4.16
C GLY A 68 1.84 8.84 4.65
N THR A 69 0.77 9.62 4.60
CA THR A 69 -0.58 9.16 4.93
C THR A 69 -1.54 9.54 3.80
N TRP A 70 -2.32 8.56 3.34
CA TRP A 70 -3.33 8.72 2.30
C TRP A 70 -4.71 8.45 2.89
N ASN A 71 -5.65 9.36 2.64
CA ASN A 71 -7.06 9.14 2.96
C ASN A 71 -7.71 8.37 1.81
N ILE A 72 -8.38 7.28 2.13
CA ILE A 72 -9.02 6.36 1.19
C ILE A 72 -10.51 6.38 1.49
N PHE A 73 -11.29 6.77 0.50
CA PHE A 73 -12.74 6.67 0.54
C PHE A 73 -13.15 5.24 0.17
N ALA A 74 -13.75 4.53 1.13
CA ALA A 74 -14.12 3.12 1.04
C ALA A 74 -15.54 2.92 1.60
N PRO A 75 -16.56 3.55 1.00
CA PRO A 75 -17.91 3.55 1.56
C PRO A 75 -18.49 2.14 1.58
N ASN A 76 -19.18 1.80 2.68
CA ASN A 76 -19.85 0.51 2.91
C ASN A 76 -18.92 -0.71 2.92
N GLU A 77 -17.60 -0.51 2.94
CA GLU A 77 -16.62 -1.59 3.06
C GLU A 77 -16.67 -2.19 4.47
N ASN A 78 -16.51 -3.50 4.62
CA ASN A 78 -16.41 -4.11 5.95
C ASN A 78 -15.01 -3.87 6.53
N ALA A 79 -14.93 -3.22 7.69
CA ALA A 79 -13.66 -2.97 8.36
C ALA A 79 -12.98 -4.27 8.83
N GLN A 80 -13.78 -5.27 9.21
CA GLN A 80 -13.29 -6.52 9.79
C GLN A 80 -12.77 -7.47 8.73
N GLY A 81 -11.60 -8.05 8.99
CA GLY A 81 -11.01 -9.10 8.17
C GLY A 81 -9.61 -8.79 7.69
N VAL A 82 -9.17 -9.48 6.64
CA VAL A 82 -7.81 -9.37 6.14
C VAL A 82 -7.70 -8.25 5.11
N TRP A 83 -6.97 -7.20 5.48
CA TRP A 83 -6.50 -6.17 4.57
C TRP A 83 -5.15 -6.59 3.99
N LYS A 84 -4.89 -6.22 2.73
CA LYS A 84 -3.63 -6.54 2.05
C LYS A 84 -3.03 -5.28 1.45
N LEU A 85 -1.76 -5.01 1.74
CA LEU A 85 -0.97 -4.00 1.05
C LEU A 85 -0.06 -4.70 0.03
N GLN A 86 -0.31 -4.47 -1.25
CA GLN A 86 0.55 -4.92 -2.33
C GLN A 86 1.44 -3.75 -2.79
N VAL A 87 2.75 -4.00 -2.87
CA VAL A 87 3.74 -3.03 -3.36
C VAL A 87 4.58 -3.71 -4.43
N SER A 88 4.62 -3.13 -5.62
CA SER A 88 5.39 -3.62 -6.76
C SER A 88 6.40 -2.56 -7.20
N ASP A 89 7.63 -2.97 -7.48
CA ASP A 89 8.60 -2.18 -8.23
C ASP A 89 8.47 -2.54 -9.73
N LEU A 90 8.29 -1.53 -10.57
CA LEU A 90 8.03 -1.69 -12.00
C LEU A 90 9.18 -1.23 -12.90
N TYR A 91 10.26 -0.68 -12.32
CA TYR A 91 11.46 -0.29 -13.05
C TYR A 91 12.63 -1.18 -12.63
N TYR A 92 13.83 -0.93 -13.17
CA TYR A 92 15.00 -1.77 -12.92
C TYR A 92 15.93 -1.09 -11.91
N ARG A 93 16.76 -1.91 -11.25
CA ARG A 93 17.99 -1.61 -10.49
C ARG A 93 17.77 -1.26 -9.04
N ASP A 94 16.56 -0.90 -8.67
CA ASP A 94 16.24 -0.51 -7.31
C ASP A 94 15.47 -1.65 -6.63
N SER A 95 15.69 -1.78 -5.33
CA SER A 95 14.93 -2.70 -4.51
C SER A 95 14.73 -2.08 -3.16
N GLY A 96 13.67 -2.48 -2.48
CA GLY A 96 13.34 -1.87 -1.21
C GLY A 96 12.59 -2.79 -0.28
N ARG A 97 11.95 -2.17 0.71
CA ARG A 97 11.32 -2.89 1.80
C ARG A 97 10.11 -2.14 2.33
N ILE A 98 9.01 -2.86 2.51
CA ILE A 98 7.93 -2.41 3.39
C ILE A 98 8.44 -2.53 4.83
N ASN A 99 8.63 -1.40 5.52
CA ASN A 99 9.06 -1.39 6.92
C ASN A 99 7.85 -1.55 7.83
N ALA A 100 6.84 -0.72 7.61
CA ALA A 100 5.58 -0.73 8.34
C ALA A 100 4.46 -0.10 7.51
N TRP A 101 3.23 -0.43 7.88
CA TRP A 101 2.06 0.30 7.44
C TRP A 101 0.94 0.15 8.47
N LYS A 102 0.00 1.09 8.47
CA LYS A 102 -1.09 1.14 9.45
C LYS A 102 -2.37 1.63 8.77
N LEU A 103 -3.50 1.08 9.19
CA LEU A 103 -4.82 1.62 8.90
C LEU A 103 -5.36 2.35 10.15
N THR A 104 -5.86 3.56 9.95
CA THR A 104 -6.64 4.30 10.96
C THR A 104 -8.02 4.53 10.40
N PHE A 105 -9.03 3.94 11.03
CA PHE A 105 -10.41 4.15 10.61
C PHE A 105 -10.99 5.38 11.28
N GLN A 106 -11.78 6.15 10.54
CA GLN A 106 -12.55 7.29 11.05
C GLN A 106 -13.88 6.85 11.63
#